data_AF-A0AAV1FM75-F1
#
_entry.id   AF-A0AAV1FM75-F1
#
_cell.length_a   1.000
_cell.length_b   1.000
_cell.length_c   1.000
_cell.angle_alpha   90.00
_cell.angle_beta   90.00
_cell.angle_gamma   90.00
#
_symmetry.space_group_name_H-M   'P 1'
#
loop_
_entity.id
_entity.type
_entity.pdbx_description
1 polymer ?
#
loop_
_entity_poly.entity_id
_entity_poly.type
_entity_poly.pdbx_seq_one_letter_code
_entity_poly.pdbx_strand_id
1 'polypeptide(L)'
;MYWLDPNLRYAKREADVMEYAVNCHVITWERILSHFDIFAFSHFWGWGMKALLIRSYGLCWTISITWELTELFFMHLLPNFAECWWDQVILDILLCNGGGIWLGMTVCRFLEMRTYHWASIKDIHTTTGKIKRAVLQFTPASWTYVRWLDPKSSLQRVTGVYLFMIIWQLTELNTFFLKHIFVFPASHALSWCRILFIGIITAPTVRQYYAYLTDTQCKRVGTQCWVFGAIAFLEALACIKFGQDLFSKTQILYVILWLLCLAFITFLCLYGMVWVAENYGPREKSLSECEDSNYTESAGYMSEGFKGETEAENDSPTTRYRGRSLEKTGSINGLDSQ
;
A
#
# COMPACT_ATOMS: atom_id res chain seq x y z
N MET A 1 -11.19 43.95 5.98
CA MET A 1 -10.85 42.52 5.82
C MET A 1 -10.50 41.97 7.19
N TYR A 2 -11.18 40.90 7.64
CA TYR A 2 -10.82 40.15 8.84
C TYR A 2 -9.93 38.96 8.42
N TRP A 3 -8.80 38.79 9.08
CA TRP A 3 -7.91 37.64 8.88
C TRP A 3 -8.30 36.52 9.84
N LEU A 4 -8.37 35.28 9.35
CA LEU A 4 -8.67 34.10 10.17
C LEU A 4 -7.57 33.85 11.21
N ASP A 5 -6.31 34.07 10.83
CA ASP A 5 -5.17 34.16 11.75
C ASP A 5 -4.50 35.54 11.58
N PRO A 6 -4.52 36.39 12.63
CA PRO A 6 -3.85 37.69 12.61
C PRO A 6 -2.33 37.63 12.33
N ASN A 7 -1.65 36.54 12.68
CA ASN A 7 -0.20 36.39 12.49
C ASN A 7 0.19 36.27 11.01
N LEU A 8 -0.72 35.77 10.16
CA LEU A 8 -0.49 35.64 8.72
C LEU A 8 -0.47 36.99 8.00
N ARG A 9 -0.97 38.07 8.64
CA ARG A 9 -1.01 39.41 8.04
C ARG A 9 0.36 39.97 7.70
N TYR A 10 1.39 39.57 8.45
CA TYR A 10 2.77 40.02 8.27
C TYR A 10 3.72 38.86 7.90
N ALA A 11 3.16 37.69 7.58
CA ALA A 11 3.96 36.55 7.19
C ALA A 11 4.67 36.85 5.87
N LYS A 12 5.99 36.65 5.87
CA LYS A 12 6.78 36.62 4.64
C LYS A 12 6.78 35.21 4.08
N ARG A 13 6.89 35.10 2.77
CA ARG A 13 7.07 33.82 2.12
C ARG A 13 8.42 33.23 2.54
N GLU A 14 8.45 31.94 2.84
CA GLU A 14 9.71 31.25 3.21
C GLU A 14 10.79 31.41 2.13
N ALA A 15 10.38 31.39 0.86
CA ALA A 15 11.24 31.65 -0.29
C ALA A 15 11.98 33.00 -0.25
N ASP A 16 11.48 33.99 0.50
CA ASP A 16 12.07 35.33 0.58
C ASP A 16 12.99 35.49 1.81
N VAL A 17 13.04 34.49 2.70
CA VAL A 17 13.76 34.56 4.00
C VAL A 17 14.81 33.46 4.12
N MET A 18 14.57 32.29 3.52
CA MET A 18 15.46 31.14 3.58
C MET A 18 16.40 31.13 2.37
N GLU A 19 17.65 30.71 2.58
CA GLU A 19 18.60 30.45 1.52
C GLU A 19 18.56 28.98 1.11
N TYR A 20 18.35 28.71 -0.17
CA TYR A 20 18.18 27.37 -0.75
C TYR A 20 19.39 26.99 -1.61
N ALA A 21 19.85 25.74 -1.50
CA ALA A 21 20.96 25.15 -2.27
C ALA A 21 22.29 25.96 -2.30
N VAL A 22 22.70 26.57 -1.17
CA VAL A 22 23.95 27.35 -1.10
C VAL A 22 25.16 26.46 -0.77
N ASN A 23 26.22 26.55 -1.58
CA ASN A 23 27.51 25.86 -1.37
C ASN A 23 27.41 24.32 -1.29
N CYS A 24 26.65 23.68 -2.16
CA CYS A 24 26.39 22.22 -2.13
C CYS A 24 27.59 21.29 -2.38
N HIS A 25 28.78 21.84 -2.60
CA HIS A 25 30.02 21.07 -2.75
C HIS A 25 30.78 20.87 -1.44
N VAL A 26 30.50 21.69 -0.41
CA VAL A 26 31.16 21.60 0.90
C VAL A 26 30.27 20.79 1.84
N ILE A 27 30.65 19.53 2.04
CA ILE A 27 29.94 18.57 2.90
C ILE A 27 30.71 18.46 4.23
N THR A 28 30.22 19.13 5.26
CA THR A 28 30.74 19.05 6.65
C THR A 28 29.75 18.32 7.55
N TRP A 29 30.23 17.75 8.65
CA TRP A 29 29.38 17.02 9.59
C TRP A 29 28.31 17.92 10.24
N GLU A 30 28.68 19.15 10.59
CA GLU A 30 27.74 20.15 11.14
C GLU A 30 26.61 20.46 10.17
N ARG A 31 26.92 20.55 8.87
CA ARG A 31 25.92 20.78 7.83
C ARG A 31 25.03 19.56 7.64
N ILE A 32 25.58 18.34 7.62
CA ILE A 32 24.73 17.14 7.55
C ILE A 32 23.75 17.11 8.74
N LEU A 33 24.24 17.39 9.95
CA LEU A 33 23.38 17.43 11.14
C LEU A 33 22.34 18.55 11.11
N SER A 34 22.62 19.69 10.48
CA SER A 34 21.63 20.75 10.34
C SER A 34 20.50 20.40 9.37
N HIS A 35 20.74 19.50 8.42
CA HIS A 35 19.72 18.99 7.48
C HIS A 35 18.91 17.81 8.07
N PHE A 36 19.34 17.21 9.19
CA PHE A 36 18.53 16.26 9.96
C PHE A 36 17.48 16.99 10.82
N ASP A 37 16.59 17.72 10.16
CA ASP A 37 15.58 18.54 10.79
C ASP A 37 14.17 17.95 10.62
N ILE A 38 13.15 18.77 10.89
CA ILE A 38 11.75 18.37 10.77
C ILE A 38 11.38 17.86 9.38
N PHE A 39 12.07 18.29 8.31
CA PHE A 39 11.83 17.82 6.95
C PHE A 39 12.33 16.38 6.78
N ALA A 40 13.55 16.06 7.23
CA ALA A 40 14.04 14.67 7.23
C ALA A 40 13.10 13.71 8.00
N PHE A 41 12.61 14.13 9.17
CA PHE A 41 11.62 13.35 9.92
C PHE A 41 10.28 13.21 9.18
N SER A 42 9.83 14.28 8.53
CA SER A 42 8.59 14.29 7.74
C SER A 42 8.68 13.40 6.51
N HIS A 43 9.83 13.37 5.84
CA HIS A 43 10.12 12.46 4.75
C HIS A 43 10.08 11.01 5.26
N PHE A 44 10.85 10.67 6.29
CA PHE A 44 10.88 9.32 6.83
C PHE A 44 9.49 8.79 7.24
N TRP A 45 8.77 9.54 8.08
CA TRP A 45 7.46 9.10 8.57
C TRP A 45 6.38 9.18 7.48
N GLY A 46 6.45 10.20 6.63
CA GLY A 46 5.60 10.36 5.47
C GLY A 46 5.69 9.14 4.56
N TRP A 47 6.90 8.75 4.18
CA TRP A 47 7.15 7.55 3.36
C TRP A 47 6.74 6.25 4.03
N GLY A 48 6.92 6.14 5.36
CA GLY A 48 6.33 5.05 6.14
C GLY A 48 4.81 4.95 5.96
N MET A 49 4.10 6.07 6.10
CA MET A 49 2.65 6.11 5.90
C MET A 49 2.24 5.83 4.44
N LYS A 50 2.94 6.43 3.46
CA LYS A 50 2.70 6.16 2.02
C LYS A 50 2.88 4.67 1.71
N ALA A 51 3.90 4.02 2.28
CA ALA A 51 4.13 2.60 2.12
C ALA A 51 3.02 1.73 2.75
N LEU A 52 2.44 2.13 3.89
CA LEU A 52 1.28 1.45 4.49
C LEU A 52 0.03 1.52 3.61
N LEU A 53 -0.12 2.62 2.86
CA LEU A 53 -1.25 2.85 1.95
C LEU A 53 -1.09 2.07 0.63
N ILE A 54 0.07 2.20 0.00
CA ILE A 54 0.34 1.63 -1.34
C ILE A 54 0.73 0.15 -1.24
N ARG A 55 1.49 -0.23 -0.23
CA ARG A 55 1.91 -1.63 0.05
C ARG A 55 2.67 -2.29 -1.12
N SER A 56 3.48 -1.52 -1.83
CA SER A 56 4.34 -2.02 -2.90
C SER A 56 5.66 -1.27 -2.94
N TYR A 57 6.78 -2.01 -2.83
CA TYR A 57 8.12 -1.44 -2.92
C TYR A 57 8.33 -0.71 -4.24
N GLY A 58 8.04 -1.35 -5.38
CA GLY A 58 8.31 -0.76 -6.69
C GLY A 58 7.55 0.55 -6.92
N LEU A 59 6.26 0.58 -6.58
CA LEU A 59 5.47 1.80 -6.69
C LEU A 59 5.94 2.90 -5.72
N CYS A 60 6.26 2.56 -4.47
CA CYS A 60 6.73 3.56 -3.50
C CYS A 60 8.08 4.16 -3.91
N TRP A 61 9.03 3.33 -4.35
CA TRP A 61 10.31 3.80 -4.86
C TRP A 61 10.15 4.65 -6.12
N THR A 62 9.23 4.29 -7.01
CA THR A 62 8.92 5.10 -8.20
C THR A 62 8.44 6.48 -7.78
N ILE A 63 7.40 6.55 -6.94
CA ILE A 63 6.87 7.84 -6.46
C ILE A 63 7.97 8.63 -5.76
N SER A 64 8.85 7.97 -4.99
CA SER A 64 9.94 8.66 -4.29
C SER A 64 10.89 9.30 -5.26
N ILE A 65 11.38 8.55 -6.26
CA ILE A 65 12.33 9.09 -7.23
C ILE A 65 11.65 10.16 -8.10
N THR A 66 10.40 9.94 -8.50
CA THR A 66 9.68 10.91 -9.32
C THR A 66 9.28 12.17 -8.55
N TRP A 67 9.11 12.10 -7.23
CA TRP A 67 8.86 13.26 -6.39
C TRP A 67 10.05 14.22 -6.40
N GLU A 68 11.24 13.71 -6.13
CA GLU A 68 12.49 14.48 -6.11
C GLU A 68 12.82 15.06 -7.50
N LEU A 69 12.52 14.29 -8.54
CA LEU A 69 12.60 14.80 -9.91
C LEU A 69 11.59 15.92 -10.18
N THR A 70 10.38 15.82 -9.63
CA THR A 70 9.37 16.88 -9.73
C THR A 70 9.87 18.16 -9.07
N GLU A 71 10.51 18.06 -7.91
CA GLU A 71 11.12 19.19 -7.23
C GLU A 71 12.20 19.86 -8.09
N LEU A 72 13.10 19.07 -8.67
CA LEU A 72 14.12 19.57 -9.61
C LEU A 72 13.52 20.32 -10.82
N PHE A 73 12.44 19.80 -11.42
CA PHE A 73 11.81 20.49 -12.56
C PHE A 73 11.07 21.75 -12.15
N PHE A 74 10.47 21.80 -10.95
CA PHE A 74 9.67 22.92 -10.48
C PHE A 74 10.40 23.90 -9.57
N MET A 75 11.69 23.70 -9.28
CA MET A 75 12.49 24.63 -8.46
C MET A 75 12.51 26.07 -8.98
N HIS A 76 12.35 26.25 -10.30
CA HIS A 76 12.26 27.57 -10.93
C HIS A 76 10.98 28.35 -10.54
N LEU A 77 9.91 27.64 -10.16
CA LEU A 77 8.69 28.23 -9.61
C LEU A 77 8.72 28.26 -8.09
N LEU A 78 9.20 27.20 -7.47
CA LEU A 78 9.20 27.01 -6.03
C LEU A 78 10.66 26.94 -5.53
N PRO A 79 11.25 28.06 -5.06
CA PRO A 79 12.62 28.06 -4.54
C PRO A 79 12.86 27.07 -3.41
N ASN A 80 11.79 26.73 -2.66
CA ASN A 80 11.83 25.73 -1.60
C ASN A 80 12.28 24.33 -2.07
N PHE A 81 12.15 24.02 -3.37
CA PHE A 81 12.57 22.75 -3.95
C PHE A 81 14.05 22.74 -4.38
N ALA A 82 14.74 23.88 -4.28
CA ALA A 82 16.16 23.96 -4.58
C ALA A 82 16.97 23.46 -3.38
N GLU A 83 17.29 22.17 -3.39
CA GLU A 83 18.10 21.53 -2.35
C GLU A 83 19.45 21.07 -2.93
N CYS A 84 20.36 20.69 -2.06
CA CYS A 84 21.65 20.19 -2.51
C CYS A 84 21.52 18.79 -3.12
N TRP A 85 22.32 18.49 -4.14
CA TRP A 85 22.26 17.19 -4.83
C TRP A 85 22.43 16.00 -3.86
N TRP A 86 23.27 16.14 -2.83
CA TRP A 86 23.51 15.10 -1.84
C TRP A 86 22.36 14.98 -0.84
N ASP A 87 21.63 16.07 -0.61
CA ASP A 87 20.42 16.10 0.23
C ASP A 87 19.35 15.25 -0.46
N GLN A 88 18.97 15.67 -1.67
CA GLN A 88 17.97 14.99 -2.50
C GLN A 88 18.29 13.51 -2.73
N VAL A 89 19.52 13.19 -3.17
CA VAL A 89 19.86 11.81 -3.54
C VAL A 89 20.15 10.95 -2.32
N ILE A 90 20.95 11.43 -1.36
CA ILE A 90 21.42 10.58 -0.26
C ILE A 90 20.48 10.69 0.93
N LEU A 91 20.18 11.90 1.38
CA LEU A 91 19.35 12.10 2.56
C LEU A 91 17.90 11.76 2.27
N ASP A 92 17.30 12.30 1.21
CA ASP A 92 15.88 12.13 0.95
C ASP A 92 15.60 10.77 0.30
N ILE A 93 16.06 10.52 -0.93
CA ILE A 93 15.75 9.26 -1.64
C ILE A 93 16.20 8.03 -0.86
N LEU A 94 17.48 7.96 -0.49
CA LEU A 94 18.07 6.72 0.02
C LEU A 94 17.80 6.51 1.50
N LEU A 95 18.04 7.52 2.35
CA LEU A 95 17.96 7.36 3.80
C LEU A 95 16.54 7.57 4.34
N CYS A 96 15.95 8.75 4.14
CA CYS A 96 14.66 9.10 4.72
C CYS A 96 13.53 8.34 4.01
N ASN A 97 13.40 8.51 2.70
CA ASN A 97 12.34 7.90 1.91
C ASN A 97 12.52 6.38 1.88
N GLY A 98 13.71 5.90 1.55
CA GLY A 98 14.05 4.48 1.55
C GLY A 98 13.87 3.80 2.91
N GLY A 99 14.31 4.43 3.99
CA GLY A 99 14.12 3.95 5.36
C GLY A 99 12.65 3.91 5.76
N GLY A 100 11.89 4.95 5.42
CA GLY A 100 10.45 5.02 5.64
C GLY A 100 9.70 3.91 4.90
N ILE A 101 10.00 3.71 3.61
CA ILE A 101 9.43 2.63 2.79
C ILE A 101 9.75 1.27 3.42
N TRP A 102 11.00 1.03 3.81
CA TRP A 102 11.39 -0.22 4.47
C TRP A 102 10.60 -0.47 5.76
N LEU A 103 10.48 0.56 6.62
CA LEU A 103 9.70 0.47 7.86
C LEU A 103 8.23 0.17 7.57
N GLY A 104 7.58 0.94 6.69
CA GLY A 104 6.17 0.76 6.35
C GLY A 104 5.88 -0.61 5.76
N MET A 105 6.74 -1.10 4.87
CA MET A 105 6.60 -2.45 4.30
C MET A 105 6.86 -3.55 5.33
N THR A 106 7.77 -3.35 6.29
CA THR A 106 7.99 -4.27 7.41
C THR A 106 6.74 -4.37 8.29
N VAL A 107 6.11 -3.24 8.58
CA VAL A 107 4.83 -3.20 9.30
C VAL A 107 3.73 -3.92 8.51
N CYS A 108 3.64 -3.71 7.18
CA CYS A 108 2.69 -4.44 6.34
C CYS A 108 2.86 -5.95 6.44
N ARG A 109 4.09 -6.47 6.34
CA ARG A 109 4.38 -7.90 6.47
C ARG A 109 4.02 -8.44 7.85
N PHE A 110 4.29 -7.67 8.90
CA PHE A 110 3.92 -8.03 10.26
C PHE A 110 2.39 -8.14 10.45
N LEU A 111 1.63 -7.23 9.83
CA LEU A 111 0.16 -7.25 9.88
C LEU A 111 -0.46 -8.34 8.99
N GLU A 112 0.17 -8.67 7.87
CA GLU A 112 -0.30 -9.69 6.91
C GLU A 112 -0.19 -11.12 7.45
N MET A 113 0.91 -11.48 8.12
CA MET A 113 1.14 -12.84 8.62
C MET A 113 0.35 -13.20 9.88
N ARG A 114 -0.68 -12.42 10.23
CA ARG A 114 -1.33 -12.52 11.54
C ARG A 114 -2.60 -13.36 11.52
N THR A 115 -2.62 -14.43 12.33
CA THR A 115 -3.84 -15.19 12.65
C THR A 115 -4.53 -14.60 13.89
N TYR A 116 -5.84 -14.37 13.79
CA TYR A 116 -6.64 -13.82 14.89
C TYR A 116 -7.20 -14.93 15.78
N HIS A 117 -6.66 -15.04 17.00
CA HIS A 117 -7.29 -15.81 18.08
C HIS A 117 -8.24 -14.89 18.88
N TRP A 118 -9.53 -15.25 18.92
CA TRP A 118 -10.58 -14.53 19.66
C TRP A 118 -10.65 -14.98 21.13
N ALA A 119 -9.54 -14.90 21.87
CA ALA A 119 -9.52 -15.11 23.32
C ALA A 119 -9.94 -13.82 24.06
N SER A 120 -10.67 -13.96 25.18
CA SER A 120 -11.07 -12.83 26.03
C SER A 120 -9.85 -12.28 26.78
N ILE A 121 -9.79 -10.96 27.00
CA ILE A 121 -8.74 -10.32 27.82
C ILE A 121 -8.74 -10.90 29.25
N LYS A 122 -9.90 -11.41 29.69
CA LYS A 122 -10.08 -12.06 30.99
C LYS A 122 -9.34 -13.40 31.11
N ASP A 123 -9.08 -14.06 30.00
CA ASP A 123 -8.43 -15.38 29.95
C ASP A 123 -6.89 -15.27 29.93
N ILE A 124 -6.35 -14.03 29.88
CA ILE A 124 -4.90 -13.77 29.86
C ILE A 124 -4.43 -13.41 31.27
N HIS A 125 -3.66 -14.28 31.90
CA HIS A 125 -3.21 -14.10 33.28
C HIS A 125 -2.06 -13.10 33.47
N THR A 126 -1.28 -12.81 32.42
CA THR A 126 -0.11 -11.92 32.52
C THR A 126 -0.47 -10.45 32.20
N THR A 127 0.12 -9.50 32.94
CA THR A 127 -0.06 -8.06 32.71
C THR A 127 0.49 -7.62 31.34
N THR A 128 1.65 -8.16 30.95
CA THR A 128 2.24 -7.98 29.61
C THR A 128 1.34 -8.55 28.51
N GLY A 129 0.67 -9.68 28.74
CA GLY A 129 -0.29 -10.26 27.82
C GLY A 129 -1.55 -9.41 27.64
N LYS A 130 -2.06 -8.81 28.72
CA LYS A 130 -3.19 -7.89 28.68
C LYS A 130 -2.86 -6.60 27.92
N ILE A 131 -1.71 -5.99 28.20
CA ILE A 131 -1.25 -4.78 27.48
C ILE A 131 -1.05 -5.10 26.00
N LYS A 132 -0.37 -6.21 25.69
CA LYS A 132 -0.23 -6.69 24.31
C LYS A 132 -1.61 -6.83 23.67
N ARG A 133 -2.57 -7.51 24.29
CA ARG A 133 -3.92 -7.67 23.72
C ARG A 133 -4.64 -6.34 23.49
N ALA A 134 -4.54 -5.39 24.42
CA ALA A 134 -5.15 -4.07 24.29
C ALA A 134 -4.56 -3.28 23.10
N VAL A 135 -3.24 -3.23 22.96
CA VAL A 135 -2.59 -2.57 21.82
C VAL A 135 -3.00 -3.21 20.49
N LEU A 136 -3.18 -4.54 20.48
CA LEU A 136 -3.55 -5.27 19.28
C LEU A 136 -5.01 -5.07 18.85
N GLN A 137 -5.89 -4.52 19.70
CA GLN A 137 -7.24 -4.13 19.28
C GLN A 137 -7.24 -2.97 18.29
N PHE A 138 -6.17 -2.17 18.28
CA PHE A 138 -5.99 -1.08 17.33
C PHE A 138 -5.37 -1.55 16.00
N THR A 139 -5.11 -2.85 15.85
CA THR A 139 -4.66 -3.43 14.58
C THR A 139 -5.85 -3.95 13.77
N PRO A 140 -5.80 -3.84 12.43
CA PRO A 140 -6.94 -4.12 11.55
C PRO A 140 -7.28 -5.60 11.47
N ALA A 141 -8.57 -5.96 11.56
CA ALA A 141 -9.06 -7.35 11.59
C ALA A 141 -8.61 -8.24 10.41
N SER A 142 -8.29 -7.65 9.25
CA SER A 142 -7.60 -8.34 8.17
C SER A 142 -6.68 -7.36 7.45
N TRP A 143 -5.53 -7.84 6.98
CA TRP A 143 -4.58 -7.05 6.21
C TRP A 143 -4.29 -7.75 4.90
N THR A 144 -4.85 -7.24 3.81
CA THR A 144 -4.74 -7.86 2.49
C THR A 144 -3.44 -7.47 1.81
N TYR A 145 -2.72 -8.47 1.27
CA TYR A 145 -1.66 -8.27 0.31
C TYR A 145 -2.17 -7.53 -0.94
N VAL A 146 -1.37 -6.60 -1.45
CA VAL A 146 -1.74 -5.75 -2.60
C VAL A 146 -0.73 -5.99 -3.70
N ARG A 147 -1.21 -6.54 -4.81
CA ARG A 147 -0.41 -6.78 -6.01
C ARG A 147 -0.89 -5.83 -7.09
N TRP A 148 -0.16 -4.76 -7.36
CA TRP A 148 -0.60 -3.72 -8.30
C TRP A 148 -0.50 -4.14 -9.76
N LEU A 149 0.50 -4.95 -10.10
CA LEU A 149 0.70 -5.50 -11.43
C LEU A 149 1.01 -6.99 -11.37
N ASP A 150 0.61 -7.67 -12.43
CA ASP A 150 0.90 -9.06 -12.76
C ASP A 150 1.41 -9.09 -14.21
N PRO A 151 2.37 -9.96 -14.59
CA PRO A 151 2.79 -10.14 -15.98
C PRO A 151 1.65 -10.28 -16.99
N LYS A 152 0.51 -10.87 -16.59
CA LYS A 152 -0.69 -11.02 -17.45
C LYS A 152 -1.70 -9.87 -17.31
N SER A 153 -1.28 -8.70 -16.83
CA SER A 153 -2.18 -7.57 -16.59
C SER A 153 -2.74 -6.99 -17.89
N SER A 154 -4.01 -6.60 -17.85
CA SER A 154 -4.65 -5.88 -18.96
C SER A 154 -4.03 -4.48 -19.12
N LEU A 155 -4.08 -3.95 -20.35
CA LEU A 155 -3.69 -2.56 -20.63
C LEU A 155 -4.46 -1.57 -19.76
N GLN A 156 -5.73 -1.84 -19.47
CA GLN A 156 -6.54 -1.03 -18.56
C GLN A 156 -5.91 -0.89 -17.17
N ARG A 157 -5.36 -1.98 -16.62
CA ARG A 157 -4.71 -1.97 -15.31
C ARG A 157 -3.40 -1.19 -15.34
N VAL A 158 -2.61 -1.32 -16.40
CA VAL A 158 -1.38 -0.55 -16.60
C VAL A 158 -1.70 0.94 -16.68
N THR A 159 -2.65 1.35 -17.53
CA THR A 159 -3.10 2.74 -17.64
C THR A 159 -3.65 3.26 -16.32
N GLY A 160 -4.34 2.41 -15.55
CA GLY A 160 -4.81 2.75 -14.20
C GLY A 160 -3.66 3.06 -13.23
N VAL A 161 -2.59 2.27 -13.25
CA VAL A 161 -1.40 2.56 -12.41
C VAL A 161 -0.74 3.86 -12.83
N TYR A 162 -0.64 4.16 -14.13
CA TYR A 162 -0.16 5.46 -14.60
C TYR A 162 -1.02 6.62 -14.11
N LEU A 163 -2.35 6.51 -14.22
CA LEU A 163 -3.27 7.52 -13.73
C LEU A 163 -3.12 7.73 -12.23
N PHE A 164 -2.98 6.64 -11.46
CA PHE A 164 -2.70 6.70 -10.03
C PHE A 164 -1.43 7.51 -9.72
N MET A 165 -0.33 7.25 -10.43
CA MET A 165 0.94 7.96 -10.24
C MET A 165 0.82 9.45 -10.54
N ILE A 166 0.15 9.81 -11.64
CA ILE A 166 -0.05 11.20 -12.04
C ILE A 166 -0.90 11.95 -11.00
N ILE A 167 -2.02 11.36 -10.58
CA ILE A 167 -2.90 11.98 -9.59
C ILE A 167 -2.20 12.10 -8.24
N TRP A 168 -1.42 11.10 -7.84
CA TRP A 168 -0.61 11.14 -6.63
C TRP A 168 0.36 12.33 -6.65
N GLN A 169 1.16 12.43 -7.72
CA GLN A 169 2.13 13.51 -7.91
C GLN A 169 1.44 14.90 -7.92
N LEU A 170 0.29 15.02 -8.59
CA LEU A 170 -0.51 16.24 -8.62
C LEU A 170 -1.00 16.65 -7.23
N THR A 171 -1.48 15.70 -6.43
CA THR A 171 -2.00 16.00 -5.08
C THR A 171 -0.91 16.49 -4.13
N GLU A 172 0.28 15.92 -4.22
CA GLU A 172 1.42 16.38 -3.44
C GLU A 172 1.90 17.75 -3.94
N LEU A 173 2.03 17.95 -5.25
CA LEU A 173 2.44 19.22 -5.84
C LEU A 173 1.46 20.37 -5.50
N ASN A 174 0.14 20.10 -5.53
CA ASN A 174 -0.88 21.04 -5.09
C ASN A 174 -0.64 21.50 -3.64
N THR A 175 -0.17 20.62 -2.76
CA THR A 175 0.12 20.95 -1.36
C THR A 175 1.15 22.08 -1.26
N PHE A 176 2.23 21.96 -2.02
CA PHE A 176 3.31 22.95 -2.02
C PHE A 176 2.91 24.24 -2.72
N PHE A 177 2.18 24.16 -3.85
CA PHE A 177 1.69 25.35 -4.52
C PHE A 177 0.70 26.13 -3.67
N LEU A 178 -0.29 25.49 -3.03
CA LEU A 178 -1.25 26.17 -2.17
C LEU A 178 -0.56 26.90 -1.02
N LYS A 179 0.39 26.22 -0.36
CA LYS A 179 1.20 26.82 0.70
C LYS A 179 1.95 28.07 0.21
N HIS A 180 2.57 28.00 -0.97
CA HIS A 180 3.33 29.11 -1.54
C HIS A 180 2.45 30.28 -2.01
N ILE A 181 1.33 29.99 -2.68
CA ILE A 181 0.40 30.98 -3.23
C ILE A 181 -0.28 31.76 -2.11
N PHE A 182 -0.73 31.07 -1.07
CA PHE A 182 -1.42 31.69 0.06
C PHE A 182 -0.50 32.09 1.22
N VAL A 183 0.82 31.90 1.06
CA VAL A 183 1.86 32.38 1.99
C VAL A 183 1.66 31.82 3.42
N PHE A 184 1.52 30.51 3.54
CA PHE A 184 1.49 29.83 4.84
C PHE A 184 2.87 29.22 5.14
N PRO A 185 3.41 29.34 6.37
CA PRO A 185 4.63 28.62 6.75
C PRO A 185 4.40 27.09 6.81
N ALA A 186 5.47 26.31 6.64
CA ALA A 186 5.46 24.85 6.66
C ALA A 186 4.94 24.33 8.00
N SER A 187 5.37 24.98 9.08
CA SER A 187 5.02 24.68 10.46
C SER A 187 3.60 25.12 10.84
N HIS A 188 2.90 25.84 9.96
CA HIS A 188 1.57 26.35 10.26
C HIS A 188 0.54 25.21 10.39
N ALA A 189 -0.38 25.33 11.36
CA ALA A 189 -1.37 24.29 11.64
C ALA A 189 -2.23 23.94 10.41
N LEU A 190 -2.54 24.90 9.53
CA LEU A 190 -3.29 24.62 8.29
C LEU A 190 -2.58 23.63 7.36
N SER A 191 -1.24 23.72 7.25
CA SER A 191 -0.44 22.81 6.43
C SER A 191 -0.53 21.38 6.99
N TRP A 192 -0.31 21.23 8.30
CA TRP A 192 -0.39 19.93 8.99
C TRP A 192 -1.80 19.34 8.98
N CYS A 193 -2.82 20.12 9.32
CA CYS A 193 -4.22 19.68 9.31
C CYS A 193 -4.65 19.20 7.92
N ARG A 194 -4.24 19.93 6.86
CA ARG A 194 -4.54 19.52 5.49
C ARG A 194 -3.86 18.21 5.13
N ILE A 195 -2.55 18.06 5.39
CA ILE A 195 -1.80 16.82 5.11
C ILE A 195 -2.44 15.64 5.83
N LEU A 196 -2.79 15.80 7.12
CA LEU A 196 -3.46 14.77 7.91
C LEU A 196 -4.83 14.40 7.32
N PHE A 197 -5.64 15.39 6.96
CA PHE A 197 -6.98 15.16 6.41
C PHE A 197 -6.93 14.43 5.06
N ILE A 198 -6.05 14.88 4.16
CA ILE A 198 -5.81 14.21 2.87
C ILE A 198 -5.29 12.79 3.12
N GLY A 199 -4.34 12.59 4.03
CA GLY A 199 -3.82 11.27 4.38
C GLY A 199 -4.91 10.29 4.86
N ILE A 200 -5.86 10.76 5.67
CA ILE A 200 -7.00 9.95 6.14
C ILE A 200 -7.91 9.53 4.98
N ILE A 201 -8.23 10.46 4.07
CA ILE A 201 -9.12 10.19 2.91
C ILE A 201 -8.40 9.29 1.88
N THR A 202 -7.08 9.40 1.76
CA THR A 202 -6.29 8.58 0.84
C THR A 202 -6.38 7.09 1.18
N ALA A 203 -6.47 6.70 2.45
CA ALA A 203 -6.54 5.29 2.86
C ALA A 203 -7.70 4.49 2.22
N PRO A 204 -8.98 4.87 2.40
CA PRO A 204 -10.08 4.20 1.73
C PRO A 204 -10.06 4.43 0.20
N THR A 205 -9.54 5.56 -0.26
CA THR A 205 -9.43 5.89 -1.69
C THR A 205 -8.50 4.93 -2.44
N VAL A 206 -7.28 4.73 -1.94
CA VAL A 206 -6.30 3.80 -2.54
C VAL A 206 -6.87 2.38 -2.56
N ARG A 207 -7.57 1.97 -1.49
CA ARG A 207 -8.21 0.65 -1.43
C ARG A 207 -9.32 0.47 -2.45
N GLN A 208 -10.22 1.46 -2.58
CA GLN A 208 -11.30 1.44 -3.58
C GLN A 208 -10.74 1.45 -5.01
N TYR A 209 -9.71 2.26 -5.25
CA TYR A 209 -9.07 2.34 -6.56
C TYR A 209 -8.38 1.03 -6.94
N TYR A 210 -7.65 0.43 -5.99
CA TYR A 210 -7.05 -0.89 -6.17
C TYR A 210 -8.11 -1.94 -6.52
N ALA A 211 -9.20 -2.01 -5.75
CA ALA A 211 -10.29 -2.96 -6.02
C ALA A 211 -10.88 -2.78 -7.43
N TYR A 212 -11.10 -1.52 -7.85
CA TYR A 212 -11.57 -1.22 -9.21
C TYR A 212 -10.61 -1.68 -10.32
N LEU A 213 -9.29 -1.60 -10.09
CA LEU A 213 -8.30 -2.02 -11.08
C LEU A 213 -8.08 -3.53 -11.14
N THR A 214 -8.26 -4.24 -10.02
CA THR A 214 -7.92 -5.68 -9.93
C THR A 214 -9.12 -6.62 -9.97
N ASP A 215 -10.29 -6.18 -9.48
CA ASP A 215 -11.49 -7.01 -9.44
C ASP A 215 -12.32 -6.84 -10.71
N THR A 216 -12.49 -7.92 -11.47
CA THR A 216 -13.25 -7.91 -12.73
C THR A 216 -14.74 -7.70 -12.53
N GLN A 217 -15.27 -7.95 -11.33
CA GLN A 217 -16.66 -7.70 -10.96
C GLN A 217 -16.90 -6.23 -10.61
N CYS A 218 -15.85 -5.49 -10.23
CA CYS A 218 -15.95 -4.08 -9.90
C CYS A 218 -16.00 -3.23 -11.19
N LYS A 219 -17.21 -2.82 -11.60
CA LYS A 219 -17.39 -2.00 -12.82
C LYS A 219 -17.34 -0.49 -12.58
N ARG A 220 -17.35 -0.02 -11.33
CA ARG A 220 -17.46 1.40 -10.99
C ARG A 220 -16.41 1.80 -9.97
N VAL A 221 -15.87 3.00 -10.15
CA VAL A 221 -14.98 3.65 -9.18
C VAL A 221 -15.77 4.01 -7.92
N GLY A 222 -15.20 3.71 -6.75
CA GLY A 222 -15.84 3.96 -5.46
C GLY A 222 -16.02 5.45 -5.14
N THR A 223 -16.96 5.76 -4.25
CA THR A 223 -17.32 7.15 -3.89
C THR A 223 -16.15 7.93 -3.30
N GLN A 224 -15.27 7.30 -2.50
CA GLN A 224 -14.13 8.01 -1.90
C GLN A 224 -13.11 8.42 -2.95
N CYS A 225 -12.88 7.58 -3.96
CA CYS A 225 -12.05 7.95 -5.12
C CYS A 225 -12.62 9.15 -5.89
N TRP A 226 -13.95 9.21 -6.08
CA TRP A 226 -14.58 10.37 -6.72
C TRP A 226 -14.42 11.65 -5.91
N VAL A 227 -14.66 11.57 -4.59
CA VAL A 227 -14.50 12.71 -3.70
C VAL A 227 -13.05 13.18 -3.68
N PHE A 228 -12.09 12.27 -3.54
CA PHE A 228 -10.67 12.58 -3.57
C PHE A 228 -10.26 13.21 -4.91
N GLY A 229 -10.71 12.66 -6.04
CA GLY A 229 -10.46 13.22 -7.36
C GLY A 229 -11.04 14.64 -7.51
N ALA A 230 -12.24 14.88 -6.99
CA ALA A 230 -12.84 16.21 -6.98
C ALA A 230 -12.04 17.20 -6.12
N ILE A 231 -11.56 16.78 -4.95
CA ILE A 231 -10.69 17.60 -4.09
C ILE A 231 -9.40 17.95 -4.83
N ALA A 232 -8.68 16.95 -5.36
CA ALA A 232 -7.43 17.14 -6.09
C ALA A 232 -7.60 18.09 -7.29
N PHE A 233 -8.70 17.95 -8.03
CA PHE A 233 -9.00 18.80 -9.17
C PHE A 233 -9.34 20.24 -8.76
N LEU A 234 -10.19 20.42 -7.73
CA LEU A 234 -10.52 21.75 -7.21
C LEU A 234 -9.30 22.48 -6.66
N GLU A 235 -8.39 21.76 -6.00
CA GLU A 235 -7.13 22.33 -5.53
C GLU A 235 -6.23 22.75 -6.69
N ALA A 236 -6.13 21.94 -7.74
CA ALA A 236 -5.37 22.32 -8.94
C ALA A 236 -5.97 23.58 -9.59
N LEU A 237 -7.30 23.68 -9.68
CA LEU A 237 -7.98 24.89 -10.16
C LEU A 237 -7.72 26.10 -9.26
N ALA A 238 -7.71 25.92 -7.94
CA ALA A 238 -7.37 26.98 -7.01
C ALA A 238 -5.93 27.46 -7.21
N CYS A 239 -4.97 26.54 -7.36
CA CYS A 239 -3.59 26.87 -7.70
C CYS A 239 -3.53 27.72 -8.98
N ILE A 240 -4.15 27.29 -10.07
CA ILE A 240 -4.12 28.01 -11.36
C ILE A 240 -4.78 29.39 -11.23
N LYS A 241 -5.94 29.46 -10.56
CA LYS A 241 -6.71 30.69 -10.43
C LYS A 241 -6.00 31.75 -9.60
N PHE A 242 -5.41 31.37 -8.47
CA PHE A 242 -4.78 32.31 -7.53
C PHE A 242 -3.27 32.46 -7.74
N GLY A 243 -2.64 31.54 -8.48
CA GLY A 243 -1.21 31.53 -8.79
C GLY A 243 -0.83 32.09 -10.16
N GLN A 244 -1.67 32.92 -10.79
CA GLN A 244 -1.44 33.42 -12.16
C GLN A 244 -0.06 34.05 -12.35
N ASP A 245 0.38 34.89 -11.41
CA ASP A 245 1.70 35.51 -11.46
C ASP A 245 2.84 34.49 -11.37
N LEU A 246 2.66 33.44 -10.59
CA LEU A 246 3.63 32.35 -10.47
C LEU A 246 3.68 31.54 -11.76
N PHE A 247 2.52 31.12 -12.28
CA PHE A 247 2.44 30.32 -13.48
C PHE A 247 2.84 31.09 -14.75
N SER A 248 2.81 32.43 -14.73
CA SER A 248 3.35 33.26 -15.82
C SER A 248 4.86 33.04 -16.06
N LYS A 249 5.59 32.60 -15.03
CA LYS A 249 7.02 32.29 -15.07
C LYS A 249 7.31 30.84 -15.47
N THR A 250 6.27 30.03 -15.73
CA THR A 250 6.41 28.61 -16.03
C THR A 250 7.14 28.41 -17.34
N GLN A 251 8.21 27.62 -17.29
CA GLN A 251 8.92 27.19 -18.49
C GLN A 251 8.25 25.92 -19.03
N ILE A 252 7.49 26.06 -20.12
CA ILE A 252 6.72 24.95 -20.73
C ILE A 252 7.63 23.76 -21.08
N LEU A 253 8.87 24.02 -21.50
CA LEU A 253 9.84 22.97 -21.80
C LEU A 253 10.11 22.07 -20.58
N TYR A 254 10.28 22.63 -19.39
CA TYR A 254 10.49 21.85 -18.17
C TYR A 254 9.26 21.03 -17.79
N VAL A 255 8.05 21.56 -18.02
CA VAL A 255 6.80 20.80 -17.79
C VAL A 255 6.71 19.61 -18.75
N ILE A 256 7.04 19.79 -20.02
CA ILE A 256 7.04 18.70 -21.01
C ILE A 256 8.10 17.65 -20.65
N LEU A 257 9.33 18.07 -20.36
CA LEU A 257 10.41 17.17 -19.98
C LEU A 257 10.06 16.40 -18.69
N TRP A 258 9.47 17.07 -17.71
CA TRP A 258 8.96 16.46 -16.49
C TRP A 258 7.97 15.34 -16.80
N LEU A 259 6.93 15.60 -17.61
CA LEU A 259 5.94 14.58 -17.99
C LEU A 259 6.58 13.40 -18.72
N LEU A 260 7.54 13.66 -19.61
CA LEU A 260 8.26 12.61 -20.34
C LEU A 260 9.11 11.75 -19.40
N CYS A 261 9.86 12.38 -18.49
CA CYS A 261 10.67 11.66 -17.51
C CYS A 261 9.80 10.86 -16.54
N LEU A 262 8.68 11.42 -16.07
CA LEU A 262 7.70 10.70 -15.25
C LEU A 262 7.19 9.45 -15.99
N ALA A 263 6.78 9.61 -17.25
CA ALA A 263 6.27 8.50 -18.05
C ALA A 263 7.33 7.40 -18.25
N PHE A 264 8.57 7.81 -18.52
CA PHE A 264 9.70 6.91 -18.75
C PHE A 264 10.13 6.16 -17.49
N ILE A 265 10.31 6.86 -16.36
CA ILE A 265 10.70 6.22 -15.08
C ILE A 265 9.60 5.26 -14.62
N THR A 266 8.34 5.67 -14.75
CA THR A 266 7.21 4.78 -14.45
C THR A 266 7.28 3.54 -15.36
N PHE A 267 7.49 3.71 -16.67
CA PHE A 267 7.62 2.59 -17.60
C PHE A 267 8.72 1.61 -17.18
N LEU A 268 9.91 2.11 -16.88
CA LEU A 268 11.04 1.29 -16.44
C LEU A 268 10.73 0.53 -15.15
N CYS A 269 10.05 1.17 -14.19
CA CYS A 269 9.68 0.48 -12.96
C CYS A 269 8.61 -0.59 -13.20
N LEU A 270 7.55 -0.29 -13.96
CA LEU A 270 6.51 -1.28 -14.26
C LEU A 270 7.12 -2.47 -15.02
N TYR A 271 8.01 -2.21 -15.99
CA TYR A 271 8.76 -3.25 -16.69
C TYR A 271 9.62 -4.07 -15.74
N GLY A 272 10.41 -3.41 -14.88
CA GLY A 272 11.25 -4.09 -13.89
C GLY A 272 10.44 -4.94 -12.91
N MET A 273 9.28 -4.46 -12.45
CA MET A 273 8.38 -5.25 -11.59
C MET A 273 7.83 -6.48 -12.28
N VAL A 274 7.43 -6.36 -13.55
CA VAL A 274 6.97 -7.51 -14.36
C VAL A 274 8.13 -8.49 -14.57
N TRP A 275 9.30 -8.00 -14.96
CA TRP A 275 10.49 -8.82 -15.18
C TRP A 275 10.93 -9.56 -13.91
N VAL A 276 10.93 -8.91 -12.74
CA VAL A 276 11.22 -9.57 -11.46
C VAL A 276 10.15 -10.62 -11.16
N ALA A 277 8.87 -10.34 -11.40
CA ALA A 277 7.79 -11.29 -11.17
C ALA A 277 7.88 -12.52 -12.11
N GLU A 278 8.35 -12.36 -13.34
CA GLU A 278 8.54 -13.47 -14.28
C GLU A 278 9.76 -14.34 -13.94
N ASN A 279 10.88 -13.71 -13.53
CA ASN A 279 12.14 -14.43 -13.28
C ASN A 279 12.29 -14.96 -11.85
N TYR A 280 11.73 -14.24 -10.86
CA TYR A 280 11.87 -14.51 -9.44
C TYR A 280 10.53 -14.63 -8.70
N GLY A 281 9.40 -14.53 -9.41
CA GLY A 281 8.11 -14.84 -8.82
C GLY A 281 8.15 -16.23 -8.21
N PRO A 282 7.37 -16.49 -7.14
CA PRO A 282 7.29 -17.82 -6.60
C PRO A 282 6.78 -18.72 -7.71
N ARG A 283 7.71 -19.50 -8.29
CA ARG A 283 7.40 -20.76 -8.94
C ARG A 283 6.60 -21.48 -7.86
N GLU A 284 5.29 -21.52 -8.03
CA GLU A 284 4.38 -22.25 -7.16
C GLU A 284 5.01 -23.64 -7.07
N LYS A 285 5.76 -23.89 -5.98
CA LYS A 285 6.23 -25.22 -5.65
C LYS A 285 4.93 -25.93 -5.39
N SER A 286 4.48 -26.71 -6.36
CA SER A 286 4.08 -28.13 -6.23
C SER A 286 3.80 -28.60 -4.80
N LEU A 287 2.99 -27.88 -4.03
CA LEU A 287 2.59 -28.23 -2.66
C LEU A 287 1.08 -28.51 -2.58
N SER A 288 0.35 -28.43 -3.70
CA SER A 288 -1.02 -28.97 -3.79
C SER A 288 -1.09 -30.31 -4.53
N GLU A 289 -0.03 -30.75 -5.23
CA GLU A 289 0.00 -32.07 -5.91
C GLU A 289 0.61 -33.20 -5.05
N CYS A 290 1.14 -32.91 -3.86
CA CYS A 290 1.65 -33.92 -2.92
C CYS A 290 0.70 -34.24 -1.74
N GLU A 291 -0.36 -33.47 -1.53
CA GLU A 291 -1.38 -33.79 -0.51
C GLU A 291 -2.58 -34.55 -1.07
N ASP A 292 -2.89 -34.44 -2.38
CA ASP A 292 -3.96 -35.22 -3.03
C ASP A 292 -3.52 -36.62 -3.50
N SER A 293 -2.21 -36.87 -3.63
CA SER A 293 -1.67 -38.18 -4.02
C SER A 293 -1.51 -39.15 -2.84
N ASN A 294 -1.50 -38.67 -1.59
CA ASN A 294 -1.33 -39.50 -0.40
C ASN A 294 -2.65 -39.96 0.26
N TYR A 295 -3.81 -39.54 -0.23
CA TYR A 295 -5.12 -39.98 0.31
C TYR A 295 -5.91 -40.91 -0.62
N THR A 296 -5.43 -41.16 -1.85
CA THR A 296 -6.19 -41.94 -2.85
C THR A 296 -5.53 -43.26 -3.26
N GLU A 297 -4.44 -43.67 -2.61
CA GLU A 297 -3.69 -44.89 -2.97
C GLU A 297 -3.61 -45.95 -1.84
N SER A 298 -4.62 -46.02 -0.96
CA SER A 298 -4.71 -47.09 0.05
C SER A 298 -6.05 -47.84 0.10
N ALA A 299 -6.89 -47.71 -0.94
CA ALA A 299 -8.17 -48.41 -1.01
C ALA A 299 -8.38 -49.09 -2.38
N GLY A 300 -7.57 -50.10 -2.67
CA GLY A 300 -7.79 -50.97 -3.82
C GLY A 300 -6.63 -51.90 -4.05
N TYR A 301 -6.93 -53.20 -4.15
CA TYR A 301 -6.02 -54.32 -4.46
C TYR A 301 -5.21 -54.93 -3.31
N MET A 302 -5.79 -55.96 -2.69
CA MET A 302 -5.13 -57.27 -2.66
C MET A 302 -6.19 -58.37 -2.76
N SER A 303 -6.19 -59.06 -3.90
CA SER A 303 -6.80 -60.38 -4.09
C SER A 303 -5.76 -61.31 -4.68
N GLU A 304 -5.73 -62.51 -4.11
CA GLU A 304 -5.10 -63.76 -4.57
C GLU A 304 -3.58 -63.96 -4.46
N GLY A 305 -3.20 -64.77 -3.45
CA GLY A 305 -2.83 -66.16 -3.75
C GLY A 305 -1.36 -66.54 -3.54
N PHE A 306 -1.04 -67.15 -2.38
CA PHE A 306 -0.06 -68.24 -2.34
C PHE A 306 -0.28 -69.17 -1.14
N LYS A 307 -0.21 -70.49 -1.42
CA LYS A 307 -0.39 -71.62 -0.51
C LYS A 307 0.85 -71.84 0.37
N GLY A 308 0.65 -72.36 1.58
CA GLY A 308 1.70 -72.98 2.41
C GLY A 308 1.16 -73.43 3.76
N GLU A 309 1.10 -74.74 3.96
CA GLU A 309 0.67 -75.47 5.17
C GLU A 309 1.50 -75.13 6.42
N THR A 310 0.94 -75.22 7.62
CA THR A 310 1.36 -76.15 8.73
C THR A 310 0.46 -75.93 9.97
N GLU A 311 0.19 -77.03 10.66
CA GLU A 311 -0.75 -77.31 11.76
C GLU A 311 -0.44 -76.61 13.11
N ALA A 312 -1.47 -76.41 13.95
CA ALA A 312 -1.62 -77.00 15.32
C ALA A 312 -2.52 -76.18 16.29
N GLU A 313 -3.63 -76.82 16.67
CA GLU A 313 -4.30 -76.95 17.99
C GLU A 313 -4.75 -75.79 18.92
N ASN A 314 -6.02 -75.97 19.35
CA ASN A 314 -6.69 -75.66 20.63
C ASN A 314 -6.89 -74.17 21.01
N ASP A 315 -8.06 -73.67 21.43
CA ASP A 315 -9.09 -74.26 22.29
C ASP A 315 -10.45 -73.52 22.13
N SER A 316 -11.53 -74.09 22.66
CA SER A 316 -12.96 -73.74 22.43
C SER A 316 -13.60 -72.96 23.61
N PRO A 317 -14.95 -72.81 23.77
CA PRO A 317 -15.94 -72.07 22.97
C PRO A 317 -16.86 -71.10 23.80
N THR A 318 -17.95 -70.61 23.19
CA THR A 318 -19.18 -69.94 23.71
C THR A 318 -19.18 -68.39 23.69
N THR A 319 -20.21 -67.67 23.19
CA THR A 319 -21.65 -67.85 23.39
C THR A 319 -22.49 -67.19 22.28
N ARG A 320 -23.60 -67.85 21.90
CA ARG A 320 -24.70 -67.37 21.05
C ARG A 320 -25.42 -66.17 21.65
N TYR A 321 -25.82 -65.19 20.82
CA TYR A 321 -27.18 -64.63 20.89
C TYR A 321 -27.74 -64.38 19.48
N ARG A 322 -29.05 -64.60 19.37
CA ARG A 322 -29.82 -64.95 18.18
C ARG A 322 -30.89 -63.88 17.92
N GLY A 323 -31.13 -63.58 16.64
CA GLY A 323 -32.37 -62.99 16.12
C GLY A 323 -32.35 -61.46 15.99
N ARG A 324 -32.96 -60.84 14.98
CA ARG A 324 -33.96 -61.34 14.03
C ARG A 324 -34.06 -60.33 12.86
N SER A 325 -34.15 -60.86 11.64
CA SER A 325 -34.49 -60.18 10.38
C SER A 325 -35.99 -59.95 10.22
N LEU A 326 -36.39 -58.96 9.40
CA LEU A 326 -37.48 -58.94 8.38
C LEU A 326 -37.76 -57.45 8.04
N GLU A 327 -37.52 -56.95 6.81
CA GLU A 327 -38.40 -57.00 5.61
C GLU A 327 -39.81 -56.42 5.88
N LYS A 328 -40.50 -55.66 5.02
CA LYS A 328 -40.34 -55.02 3.69
C LYS A 328 -41.68 -54.26 3.46
N THR A 329 -41.70 -53.27 2.55
CA THR A 329 -42.88 -52.74 1.78
C THR A 329 -44.02 -52.07 2.59
N GLY A 330 -44.74 -51.03 2.17
CA GLY A 330 -44.96 -50.31 0.90
C GLY A 330 -46.40 -49.70 0.95
N SER A 331 -46.69 -48.68 0.12
CA SER A 331 -48.02 -48.02 -0.12
C SER A 331 -48.54 -46.99 0.92
N ILE A 332 -49.27 -45.91 0.62
CA ILE A 332 -49.74 -45.22 -0.61
C ILE A 332 -50.44 -43.90 -0.17
N ASN A 333 -50.40 -42.88 -1.03
CA ASN A 333 -51.31 -41.71 -1.25
C ASN A 333 -51.72 -40.70 -0.16
N GLY A 334 -51.70 -39.43 -0.61
CA GLY A 334 -52.49 -38.32 -0.08
C GLY A 334 -52.24 -37.02 -0.85
N LEU A 335 -53.05 -36.77 -1.90
CA LEU A 335 -53.24 -35.44 -2.51
C LEU A 335 -53.82 -34.46 -1.47
N ASP A 336 -53.45 -33.18 -1.52
CA ASP A 336 -54.39 -32.15 -1.93
C ASP A 336 -53.76 -30.77 -2.13
N SER A 337 -54.38 -30.04 -3.05
CA SER A 337 -54.03 -28.73 -3.58
C SER A 337 -54.68 -27.62 -2.75
N GLN A 338 -53.95 -26.52 -2.52
CA GLN A 338 -54.47 -25.15 -2.64
C GLN A 338 -53.31 -24.16 -2.75
#